data_AF-A0A954RJI6-F1
#
_entry.id   AF-A0A954RJI6-F1
#
_cell.length_a   1.000
_cell.length_b   1.000
_cell.length_c   1.000
_cell.angle_alpha   90.00
_cell.angle_beta   90.00
_cell.angle_gamma   90.00
#
_symmetry.space_group_name_H-M   'P 1'
#
loop_
_entity.id
_entity.type
_entity.pdbx_description
1 polymer ?
#
loop_
_entity_poly.entity_id
_entity_poly.type
_entity_poly.pdbx_seq_one_letter_code
_entity_poly.pdbx_strand_id
1 'polypeptide(L)'
;MAVEEQDREDLLREATGLVDRIEFRVAWIDDPVVAGFRRNGALSLFLSQAEVYQFDTECRWRRGYYHGSLLKSVDGHLVKMYRNRTPRATELVSQPLSGVEERAALERLTSRLAQLQTTLEANEFELVGQVTASEIGPLPRLLAWLRSRPAPISIAPSPRVG
;
A
#
# COMPACT_ATOMS: atom_id res chain seq x y z
N MET A 1 -17.19 0.06 19.44
CA MET A 1 -15.81 0.10 18.93
C MET A 1 -15.51 -1.30 18.42
N ALA A 2 -15.62 -1.57 17.11
CA ALA A 2 -15.47 -2.94 16.55
C ALA A 2 -15.37 -2.98 15.01
N VAL A 3 -15.04 -1.87 14.33
CA VAL A 3 -15.25 -1.76 12.87
C VAL A 3 -14.00 -1.30 12.11
N GLU A 4 -13.15 -0.47 12.72
CA GLU A 4 -11.81 -0.17 12.17
C GLU A 4 -10.95 -1.43 12.08
N GLU A 5 -11.19 -2.36 12.99
CA GLU A 5 -10.53 -3.66 13.06
C GLU A 5 -10.88 -4.56 11.87
N GLN A 6 -12.09 -4.43 11.30
CA GLN A 6 -12.57 -5.33 10.24
C GLN A 6 -12.08 -4.91 8.83
N ASP A 7 -11.96 -3.61 8.55
CA ASP A 7 -11.33 -3.10 7.32
C ASP A 7 -9.80 -3.27 7.37
N ARG A 8 -9.22 -3.22 8.58
CA ARG A 8 -7.81 -3.57 8.86
C ARG A 8 -7.56 -5.07 8.75
N GLU A 9 -8.49 -5.91 9.20
CA GLU A 9 -8.44 -7.37 9.00
C GLU A 9 -8.46 -7.73 7.52
N ASP A 10 -9.19 -7.03 6.66
CA ASP A 10 -9.13 -7.27 5.20
C ASP A 10 -7.74 -6.97 4.63
N LEU A 11 -7.11 -5.87 5.07
CA LEU A 11 -5.75 -5.49 4.66
C LEU A 11 -4.70 -6.47 5.18
N LEU A 12 -4.82 -6.94 6.43
CA LEU A 12 -3.94 -7.96 7.01
C LEU A 12 -4.21 -9.36 6.43
N ARG A 13 -5.47 -9.69 6.08
CA ARG A 13 -5.83 -10.93 5.39
C ARG A 13 -5.21 -10.96 4.00
N GLU A 14 -5.00 -9.79 3.36
CA GLU A 14 -4.21 -9.70 2.13
C GLU A 14 -2.71 -9.99 2.32
N ALA A 15 -2.16 -9.84 3.53
CA ALA A 15 -0.78 -10.22 3.83
C ALA A 15 -0.55 -11.75 3.75
N THR A 16 -1.61 -12.57 3.91
CA THR A 16 -1.53 -14.03 3.71
C THR A 16 -1.21 -14.43 2.27
N GLY A 17 -1.54 -13.57 1.30
CA GLY A 17 -1.23 -13.78 -0.11
C GLY A 17 0.19 -13.37 -0.52
N LEU A 18 0.97 -12.81 0.41
CA LEU A 18 2.35 -12.39 0.15
C LEU A 18 3.29 -13.56 0.41
N VAL A 19 3.74 -14.18 -0.68
CA VAL A 19 4.63 -15.34 -0.63
C VAL A 19 6.07 -14.94 -0.31
N ASP A 20 6.42 -13.70 -0.61
CA ASP A 20 7.77 -13.16 -0.44
C ASP A 20 7.63 -11.82 0.26
N ARG A 21 8.02 -11.71 1.52
CA ARG A 21 7.78 -10.52 2.35
C ARG A 21 8.88 -10.26 3.36
N ILE A 22 9.06 -8.99 3.66
CA ILE A 22 10.00 -8.48 4.65
C ILE A 22 9.26 -7.55 5.61
N GLU A 23 9.62 -7.65 6.88
CA GLU A 23 9.23 -6.75 7.95
C GLU A 23 10.48 -6.07 8.48
N PHE A 24 10.46 -4.74 8.54
CA PHE A 24 11.60 -3.93 8.97
C PHE A 24 11.15 -2.63 9.63
N ARG A 25 12.00 -2.05 10.47
CA ARG A 25 11.80 -0.73 11.08
C ARG A 25 12.64 0.32 10.38
N VAL A 26 12.10 1.53 10.28
CA VAL A 26 12.79 2.72 9.78
C VAL A 26 12.57 3.86 10.77
N ALA A 27 13.52 4.78 10.90
CA ALA A 27 13.49 5.81 11.95
C ALA A 27 12.29 6.78 11.86
N TRP A 28 11.63 6.88 10.70
CA TRP A 28 10.55 7.83 10.44
C TRP A 28 9.15 7.19 10.50
N ILE A 29 9.05 5.92 10.92
CA ILE A 29 7.80 5.19 11.17
C ILE A 29 7.92 4.46 12.50
N ASP A 30 6.99 4.69 13.42
CA ASP A 30 6.99 4.04 14.74
C ASP A 30 6.66 2.53 14.66
N ASP A 31 5.72 2.17 13.78
CA ASP A 31 5.31 0.80 13.51
C ASP A 31 6.28 0.10 12.54
N PRO A 32 6.46 -1.25 12.64
CA PRO A 32 7.14 -2.01 11.61
C PRO A 32 6.47 -1.85 10.24
N VAL A 33 7.31 -1.67 9.21
CA VAL A 33 6.91 -1.67 7.82
C VAL A 33 6.91 -3.09 7.31
N VAL A 34 5.83 -3.49 6.63
CA VAL A 34 5.77 -4.76 5.90
C VAL A 34 5.70 -4.47 4.41
N ALA A 35 6.64 -5.02 3.67
CA ALA A 35 6.64 -5.02 2.21
C ALA A 35 6.59 -6.45 1.71
N GLY A 36 5.73 -6.74 0.74
CA GLY A 36 5.66 -8.09 0.21
C GLY A 36 5.01 -8.20 -1.15
N PHE A 37 5.31 -9.32 -1.80
CA PHE A 37 4.90 -9.61 -3.16
C PHE A 37 3.96 -10.81 -3.20
N ARG A 38 2.91 -10.67 -4.01
CA ARG A 38 2.06 -11.80 -4.43
C ARG A 38 2.83 -12.70 -5.40
N ARG A 39 2.32 -13.91 -5.62
CA ARG A 39 2.89 -14.88 -6.58
C ARG A 39 3.03 -14.30 -7.99
N ASN A 40 2.08 -13.46 -8.41
CA ASN A 40 2.10 -12.81 -9.73
C ASN A 40 2.99 -11.56 -9.80
N GLY A 41 3.65 -11.16 -8.72
CA GLY A 41 4.58 -10.02 -8.71
C GLY A 41 4.01 -8.70 -8.22
N ALA A 42 2.71 -8.61 -7.92
CA ALA A 42 2.13 -7.40 -7.38
C ALA A 42 2.64 -7.11 -5.95
N LEU A 43 3.06 -5.86 -5.72
CA LEU A 43 3.59 -5.38 -4.44
C LEU A 43 2.47 -4.85 -3.54
N SER A 44 2.57 -5.13 -2.24
CA SER A 44 1.86 -4.42 -1.18
C SER A 44 2.87 -3.86 -0.17
N LEU A 45 2.65 -2.61 0.24
CA LEU A 45 3.41 -1.89 1.26
C LEU A 45 2.46 -1.49 2.39
N PHE A 46 2.74 -1.96 3.59
CA PHE A 46 2.07 -1.58 4.82
C PHE A 46 3.07 -0.73 5.61
N LEU A 47 2.96 0.59 5.47
CA LEU A 47 3.85 1.51 6.19
C LEU A 47 3.42 1.64 7.64
N SER A 48 2.13 1.50 7.94
CA SER A 48 1.60 1.41 9.29
C SER A 48 0.25 0.71 9.27
N GLN A 49 -0.40 0.62 10.43
CA GLN A 49 -1.78 0.15 10.52
C GLN A 49 -2.77 1.04 9.75
N ALA A 50 -2.40 2.29 9.50
CA ALA A 50 -3.25 3.32 8.89
C ALA A 50 -2.74 3.81 7.53
N GLU A 51 -1.61 3.31 7.03
CA GLU A 51 -1.03 3.73 5.75
C GLU A 51 -0.60 2.50 4.94
N VAL A 52 -1.38 2.18 3.89
CA VAL A 52 -1.16 1.03 3.03
C VAL A 52 -1.21 1.43 1.57
N TYR A 53 -0.33 0.87 0.76
CA TYR A 53 -0.27 1.03 -0.69
C TYR A 53 -0.19 -0.33 -1.37
N GLN A 54 -1.02 -0.53 -2.38
CA GLN A 54 -1.06 -1.77 -3.14
C GLN A 54 -0.96 -1.47 -4.62
N PHE A 55 -0.10 -2.22 -5.30
CA PHE A 55 0.18 -2.05 -6.71
C PHE A 55 -0.35 -3.25 -7.49
N ASP A 56 -0.54 -3.06 -8.79
CA ASP A 56 -0.68 -4.17 -9.73
C ASP A 56 0.71 -4.64 -10.22
N THR A 57 0.73 -5.57 -11.16
CA THR A 57 1.96 -6.12 -11.76
C THR A 57 2.67 -5.15 -12.70
N GLU A 58 2.02 -4.05 -13.09
CA GLU A 58 2.56 -2.98 -13.93
C GLU A 58 3.04 -1.78 -13.08
N CYS A 59 3.19 -1.96 -11.76
CA CYS A 59 3.60 -0.93 -10.81
C CYS A 59 2.63 0.26 -10.69
N ARG A 60 1.35 0.09 -11.06
CA ARG A 60 0.32 1.13 -10.93
C ARG A 60 -0.39 1.01 -9.59
N TRP A 61 -0.77 2.14 -9.01
CA TRP A 61 -1.47 2.17 -7.73
C TRP A 61 -2.94 1.75 -7.91
N ARG A 62 -3.34 0.64 -7.28
CA ARG A 62 -4.70 0.09 -7.40
C ARG A 62 -5.56 0.28 -6.16
N ARG A 63 -4.96 0.21 -4.97
CA ARG A 63 -5.66 0.34 -3.69
C ARG A 63 -4.73 0.93 -2.64
N GLY A 64 -5.29 1.66 -1.69
CA GLY A 64 -4.55 2.13 -0.53
C GLY A 64 -5.47 2.42 0.64
N TYR A 65 -4.89 2.66 1.79
CA TYR A 65 -5.62 3.08 2.97
C TYR A 65 -4.85 4.21 3.62
N TYR A 66 -5.50 5.35 3.84
CA TYR A 66 -4.95 6.44 4.64
C TYR A 66 -6.06 7.36 5.14
N HIS A 67 -5.84 8.02 6.28
CA HIS A 67 -6.82 8.88 6.95
C HIS A 67 -8.18 8.19 7.17
N GLY A 68 -8.17 6.94 7.61
CA GLY A 68 -9.39 6.21 7.97
C GLY A 68 -10.26 5.79 6.79
N SER A 69 -9.76 5.92 5.56
CA SER A 69 -10.53 5.67 4.33
C SER A 69 -9.79 4.75 3.37
N LEU A 70 -10.55 3.84 2.77
CA LEU A 70 -10.05 2.99 1.69
C LEU A 70 -10.06 3.80 0.40
N LEU A 71 -8.94 3.81 -0.30
CA LEU A 71 -8.87 4.23 -1.69
C LEU A 71 -8.83 3.02 -2.60
N LYS A 72 -9.60 3.08 -3.67
CA LYS A 72 -9.57 2.09 -4.74
C LYS A 72 -9.51 2.81 -6.08
N SER A 73 -8.82 2.22 -7.03
CA SER A 73 -8.84 2.72 -8.39
C SER A 73 -10.10 2.26 -9.12
N VAL A 74 -10.63 3.12 -9.99
CA VAL A 74 -11.76 2.87 -10.89
C VAL A 74 -11.51 3.69 -12.15
N ASP A 75 -11.37 3.02 -13.28
CA ASP A 75 -11.16 3.65 -14.60
C ASP A 75 -10.00 4.66 -14.63
N GLY A 76 -8.92 4.36 -13.88
CA GLY A 76 -7.72 5.19 -13.82
C GLY A 76 -7.80 6.36 -12.83
N HIS A 77 -8.87 6.45 -12.03
CA HIS A 77 -9.06 7.45 -10.99
C HIS A 77 -9.19 6.83 -9.60
N LEU A 78 -8.96 7.61 -8.55
CA LEU A 78 -9.15 7.16 -7.18
C LEU A 78 -10.56 7.48 -6.67
N VAL A 79 -11.19 6.47 -6.09
CA VAL A 79 -12.45 6.59 -5.34
C VAL A 79 -12.17 6.31 -3.88
N LYS A 80 -12.57 7.26 -3.03
CA LYS A 80 -12.57 7.13 -1.58
C LYS A 80 -13.82 6.37 -1.14
N MET A 81 -13.62 5.34 -0.33
CA MET A 81 -14.68 4.58 0.33
C MET A 81 -14.58 4.76 1.84
N TYR A 82 -15.68 5.14 2.45
CA TYR A 82 -15.77 5.34 3.90
C TYR A 82 -17.18 4.99 4.40
N ARG A 83 -17.26 4.62 5.68
CA ARG A 83 -18.54 4.31 6.34
C ARG A 83 -19.11 5.59 6.93
N ASN A 84 -20.27 6.01 6.44
CA ASN A 84 -21.04 7.10 7.03
C ASN A 84 -22.01 6.52 8.07
N ARG A 85 -21.76 6.78 9.35
CA ARG A 85 -22.66 6.33 10.43
C ARG A 85 -23.68 7.41 10.71
N THR A 86 -24.93 7.09 10.48
CA THR A 86 -26.07 7.90 10.92
C THR A 86 -26.68 7.26 12.17
N PRO A 87 -27.53 7.98 12.93
CA PRO A 87 -28.26 7.40 14.06
C PRO A 87 -29.16 6.21 13.68
N ARG A 88 -29.43 5.99 12.38
CA ARG A 88 -30.36 4.96 11.88
C ARG A 88 -29.68 3.83 11.13
N ALA A 89 -28.53 4.07 10.51
CA ALA A 89 -27.83 3.09 9.69
C ALA A 89 -26.35 3.44 9.51
N THR A 90 -25.55 2.43 9.17
CA THR A 90 -24.21 2.62 8.62
C THR A 90 -24.26 2.41 7.12
N GLU A 91 -23.91 3.44 6.35
CA GLU A 91 -23.88 3.41 4.88
C GLU A 91 -22.43 3.37 4.40
N LEU A 92 -22.16 2.56 3.37
CA LEU A 92 -20.87 2.57 2.70
C LEU A 92 -20.92 3.57 1.55
N VAL A 93 -20.24 4.70 1.72
CA VAL A 93 -20.21 5.78 0.73
C VAL A 93 -18.99 5.61 -0.16
N SER A 94 -19.19 5.74 -1.47
CA SER A 94 -18.13 5.83 -2.47
C SER A 94 -18.15 7.21 -3.09
N GLN A 95 -17.03 7.92 -3.00
CA GLN A 95 -16.88 9.29 -3.49
C GLN A 95 -15.62 9.39 -4.35
N PRO A 96 -15.71 9.78 -5.64
CA PRO A 96 -14.54 10.10 -6.43
C PRO A 96 -13.71 11.19 -5.75
N LEU A 97 -12.39 11.01 -5.72
CA LEU A 97 -11.50 12.09 -5.30
C LEU A 97 -11.51 13.19 -6.35
N SER A 98 -11.49 14.44 -5.91
CA SER A 98 -11.26 15.57 -6.79
C SER A 98 -9.84 15.49 -7.37
N GLY A 99 -9.62 16.14 -8.52
CA GLY A 99 -8.27 16.20 -9.11
C GLY A 99 -7.21 16.87 -8.22
N VAL A 100 -7.60 17.63 -7.20
CA VAL A 100 -6.67 18.16 -6.19
C VAL A 100 -6.30 17.07 -5.18
N GLU A 101 -7.29 16.34 -4.65
CA GLU A 101 -7.05 15.29 -3.67
C GLU A 101 -6.30 14.09 -4.29
N GLU A 102 -6.58 13.75 -5.55
CA GLU A 102 -5.87 12.69 -6.27
C GLU A 102 -4.39 13.04 -6.48
N ARG A 103 -4.10 14.29 -6.87
CA ARG A 103 -2.71 14.78 -6.98
C ARG A 103 -2.00 14.74 -5.63
N ALA A 104 -2.63 15.22 -4.56
CA ALA A 104 -2.05 15.16 -3.23
C ALA A 104 -1.78 13.72 -2.76
N ALA A 105 -2.67 12.78 -3.12
CA ALA A 105 -2.50 11.36 -2.84
C ALA A 105 -1.26 10.78 -3.55
N LEU A 106 -1.10 11.11 -4.84
CA LEU A 106 0.03 10.68 -5.66
C LEU A 106 1.35 11.31 -5.23
N GLU A 107 1.36 12.60 -4.87
CA GLU A 107 2.54 13.30 -4.34
C GLU A 107 3.00 12.68 -3.03
N ARG A 108 2.07 12.40 -2.10
CA ARG A 108 2.37 11.69 -0.85
C ARG A 108 2.95 10.31 -1.13
N LEU A 109 2.29 9.51 -1.95
CA LEU A 109 2.78 8.17 -2.31
C LEU A 109 4.19 8.25 -2.89
N THR A 110 4.42 9.15 -3.84
CA THR A 110 5.72 9.33 -4.50
C THR A 110 6.80 9.70 -3.49
N SER A 111 6.48 10.60 -2.56
CA SER A 111 7.39 11.03 -1.49
C SER A 111 7.72 9.88 -0.54
N ARG A 112 6.73 9.07 -0.16
CA ARG A 112 6.93 7.87 0.67
C ARG A 112 7.80 6.82 -0.01
N LEU A 113 7.59 6.55 -1.29
CA LEU A 113 8.41 5.60 -2.05
C LEU A 113 9.85 6.09 -2.21
N ALA A 114 10.05 7.39 -2.45
CA ALA A 114 11.38 7.98 -2.54
C ALA A 114 12.12 7.92 -1.20
N GLN A 115 11.45 8.30 -0.10
CA GLN A 115 12.00 8.21 1.25
C GLN A 115 12.36 6.76 1.60
N LEU A 116 11.46 5.81 1.32
CA LEU A 116 11.70 4.39 1.57
C LEU A 116 12.90 3.87 0.76
N GLN A 117 12.99 4.21 -0.52
CA GLN A 117 14.13 3.83 -1.36
C GLN A 117 15.45 4.35 -0.76
N THR A 118 15.54 5.65 -0.45
CA THR A 118 16.75 6.23 0.13
C THR A 118 17.16 5.53 1.43
N THR A 119 16.20 5.31 2.34
CA THR A 119 16.45 4.61 3.62
C THR A 119 16.97 3.18 3.41
N LEU A 120 16.35 2.41 2.50
CA LEU A 120 16.77 1.04 2.24
C LEU A 120 18.13 0.98 1.52
N GLU A 121 18.41 1.89 0.60
CA GLU A 121 19.70 1.97 -0.10
C GLU A 121 20.85 2.39 0.81
N ALA A 122 20.57 3.25 1.80
CA ALA A 122 21.52 3.63 2.85
C ALA A 122 21.71 2.54 3.92
N ASN A 123 20.95 1.43 3.87
CA ASN A 123 20.87 0.42 4.92
C ASN A 123 20.45 0.99 6.30
N GLU A 124 19.64 2.04 6.30
CA GLU A 124 19.13 2.71 7.51
C GLU A 124 17.83 2.08 8.00
N PHE A 125 17.82 0.75 8.14
CA PHE A 125 16.66 0.00 8.61
C PHE A 125 17.09 -1.15 9.51
N GLU A 126 16.18 -1.57 10.38
CA GLU A 126 16.35 -2.76 11.21
C GLU A 126 15.47 -3.88 10.66
N LEU A 127 16.07 -5.02 10.32
CA LEU A 127 15.31 -6.20 9.90
C LEU A 127 14.61 -6.82 11.12
N VAL A 128 13.28 -6.89 11.07
CA VAL A 128 12.47 -7.58 12.10
C VAL A 128 12.26 -9.04 11.70
N GLY A 129 11.93 -9.28 10.44
CA GLY A 129 11.66 -10.63 9.94
C GLY A 129 11.50 -10.69 8.43
N GLN A 130 11.59 -11.89 7.87
CA GLN A 130 11.32 -12.10 6.45
C GLN A 130 10.80 -13.52 6.20
N VAL A 131 10.00 -13.63 5.14
CA VAL A 131 9.58 -14.90 4.56
C VAL A 131 10.00 -14.89 3.11
N THR A 132 10.85 -15.85 2.77
CA THR A 132 11.46 -15.96 1.44
C THR A 132 10.86 -17.14 0.71
N ALA A 133 10.17 -16.88 -0.39
CA ALA A 133 9.71 -17.93 -1.32
C ALA A 133 10.40 -17.86 -2.69
N SER A 134 11.14 -16.79 -2.97
CA SER A 134 11.95 -16.63 -4.17
C SER A 134 13.43 -16.82 -3.85
N GLU A 135 14.24 -17.21 -4.83
CA GLU A 135 15.70 -17.35 -4.63
C GLU A 135 16.40 -16.02 -4.34
N ILE A 136 15.85 -14.92 -4.86
CA ILE A 136 16.40 -13.56 -4.74
C ILE A 136 16.11 -12.96 -3.35
N GLY A 137 15.02 -13.39 -2.71
CA GLY A 137 14.55 -12.85 -1.44
C GLY A 137 13.79 -11.52 -1.55
N PRO A 138 13.11 -11.12 -0.46
CA PRO A 138 12.16 -10.00 -0.51
C PRO A 138 12.84 -8.62 -0.55
N LEU A 139 13.99 -8.44 0.11
CA LEU A 139 14.69 -7.15 0.13
C LEU A 139 15.26 -6.75 -1.24
N PRO A 140 16.07 -7.59 -1.93
CA PRO A 140 16.62 -7.20 -3.22
C PRO A 140 15.51 -7.01 -4.26
N ARG A 141 14.43 -7.78 -4.15
CA ARG A 141 13.23 -7.63 -4.98
C ARG A 141 12.51 -6.31 -4.73
N LEU A 142 12.36 -5.88 -3.48
CA LEU A 142 11.79 -4.58 -3.12
C LEU A 142 12.64 -3.43 -3.67
N LEU A 143 13.96 -3.49 -3.50
CA LEU A 143 14.88 -2.48 -4.04
C LEU A 143 14.82 -2.42 -5.58
N ALA A 144 14.79 -3.58 -6.25
CA ALA A 144 14.63 -3.65 -7.69
C ALA A 144 13.30 -3.03 -8.16
N TRP A 145 12.20 -3.32 -7.46
CA TRP A 145 10.90 -2.71 -7.74
C TRP A 145 10.95 -1.18 -7.55
N LEU A 146 11.52 -0.71 -6.43
CA LEU A 146 11.66 0.72 -6.18
C LEU A 146 12.47 1.41 -7.29
N ARG A 147 13.59 0.83 -7.74
CA ARG A 147 14.42 1.43 -8.80
C ARG A 147 13.75 1.43 -10.18
N SER A 148 12.96 0.41 -10.48
CA SER A 148 12.35 0.23 -11.82
C SER A 148 10.96 0.84 -11.95
N ARG A 149 10.34 1.27 -10.85
CA ARG A 149 8.99 1.84 -10.88
C ARG A 149 8.91 3.07 -11.81
N PRO A 150 7.78 3.28 -12.49
CA PRO A 150 7.54 4.54 -13.19
C PRO A 150 7.55 5.74 -12.22
N ALA A 151 8.11 6.86 -12.68
CA ALA A 151 8.01 8.15 -12.02
C ALA A 151 7.48 9.17 -13.04
N PRO A 152 6.24 9.65 -12.92
CA PRO A 152 5.30 9.43 -11.81
C PRO A 152 4.64 8.03 -11.80
N ILE A 153 4.17 7.61 -10.62
CA ILE A 153 3.28 6.44 -10.50
C ILE A 153 1.91 6.79 -11.08
N SER A 154 1.37 5.92 -11.94
CA SER A 154 0.01 6.03 -12.45
C SER A 154 -1.00 5.22 -11.63
N ILE A 155 -2.27 5.57 -11.73
CA ILE A 155 -3.38 4.83 -11.10
C ILE A 155 -3.81 3.69 -12.03
N ALA A 156 -4.08 2.52 -11.45
CA ALA A 156 -4.52 1.33 -12.20
C ALA A 156 -5.97 1.50 -12.71
N PRO A 157 -6.36 0.88 -13.83
CA PRO A 157 -7.75 0.94 -14.30
C PRO A 157 -8.73 0.19 -13.39
N SER A 158 -8.24 -0.76 -12.59
CA SER A 158 -9.05 -1.63 -11.74
C SER A 158 -8.40 -1.84 -10.38
N PRO A 159 -9.19 -2.02 -9.29
CA PRO A 159 -8.63 -2.24 -7.96
C PRO A 159 -8.15 -3.69 -7.76
N ARG A 160 -8.45 -4.58 -8.70
CA ARG A 160 -8.02 -5.98 -8.69
C ARG A 160 -6.55 -6.06 -9.07
N VAL A 161 -5.88 -7.08 -8.55
CA VAL A 161 -4.60 -7.50 -9.11
C VAL A 161 -4.96 -8.19 -10.43
N GLY A 162 -4.47 -7.67 -11.56
CA GLY A 162 -4.70 -8.25 -12.88
C GLY A 162 -4.27 -9.71 -12.98
#